data_AF-A0A6P7LES0-F1
#
_entry.id   AF-A0A6P7LES0-F1
#
_cell.length_a   1.000
_cell.length_b   1.000
_cell.length_c   1.000
_cell.angle_alpha   90.00
_cell.angle_beta   90.00
_cell.angle_gamma   90.00
#
_symmetry.space_group_name_H-M   'P 1'
#
loop_
_entity.id
_entity.type
_entity.pdbx_description
1 polymer ?
#
loop_
_entity_poly.entity_id
_entity_poly.type
_entity_poly.pdbx_seq_one_letter_code
_entity_poly.pdbx_strand_id
1 'polypeptide(L)'
;MGEFQGCAPGRVTVYSVQGCSQCAQAKAVLRRLEVPVRDVDVGRHPELRTRLKELTGSVTVPQIFFNNVHVGGGIDLQKLAPAELERLVTLVKEQPFPADAPPLPEENKSTGTGGIDGAAKLSLLLREMILKLFSEHLSADGKTVDYEGMSLNPAFERYCELAIQLQRVELLSLSREEKLAFFINIYNALVIHGYLRLGPPSNIWQRYRFFNYVSYFIGGEVFTLQDIENGVLRGNRKGVAQLRRPFSKSDPRLQVALPDAEPLVHFALNCGAKGCPPIKTYTPQDIDSQLRTAAEAFLGNDSGCVVDCEKREVRLSQIFKWYKADFGGTDEKLLSWVLDHMGESPKKTSLQDVLSAGKTKVSFLPYDWSSNSIHSA
;
A
#
# COMPACT_ATOMS: atom_id res chain seq x y z
N MET A 1 34.94 -15.83 -1.87
CA MET A 1 35.37 -14.45 -1.57
C MET A 1 35.65 -13.77 -2.90
N GLY A 2 35.04 -12.62 -3.12
CA GLY A 2 35.06 -11.84 -4.36
C GLY A 2 34.01 -10.75 -4.24
N GLU A 3 34.33 -9.74 -3.44
CA GLU A 3 33.52 -8.57 -3.10
C GLU A 3 33.35 -7.63 -4.32
N PHE A 4 32.32 -6.78 -4.24
CA PHE A 4 31.88 -5.77 -5.22
C PHE A 4 32.99 -4.94 -5.88
N GLN A 5 32.80 -4.58 -7.16
CA GLN A 5 33.53 -3.49 -7.81
C GLN A 5 32.55 -2.45 -8.37
N GLY A 6 32.83 -1.18 -8.04
CA GLY A 6 31.89 -0.06 -7.96
C GLY A 6 31.08 0.27 -9.22
N CYS A 7 29.83 0.70 -8.98
CA CYS A 7 29.02 1.39 -9.98
C CYS A 7 29.72 2.70 -10.34
N ALA A 8 29.99 2.94 -11.62
CA ALA A 8 30.56 4.20 -12.08
C ALA A 8 29.69 5.40 -11.61
N PRO A 9 30.30 6.52 -11.19
CA PRO A 9 29.59 7.66 -10.62
C PRO A 9 28.82 8.50 -11.66
N GLY A 10 29.12 8.32 -12.95
CA GLY A 10 28.41 8.92 -14.08
C GLY A 10 27.49 7.95 -14.83
N ARG A 11 26.89 8.41 -15.93
CA ARG A 11 26.12 7.54 -16.84
C ARG A 11 26.16 8.00 -18.29
N VAL A 12 25.91 7.07 -19.19
CA VAL A 12 25.55 7.34 -20.59
C VAL A 12 24.04 7.39 -20.72
N THR A 13 23.48 8.40 -21.35
CA THR A 13 22.04 8.53 -21.61
C THR A 13 21.76 8.45 -23.11
N VAL A 14 20.82 7.59 -23.52
CA VAL A 14 20.43 7.37 -24.91
C VAL A 14 18.95 7.66 -25.06
N TYR A 15 18.60 8.74 -25.75
CA TYR A 15 17.21 9.01 -26.13
C TYR A 15 16.89 8.24 -27.40
N SER A 16 15.84 7.41 -27.37
CA SER A 16 15.50 6.48 -28.45
C SER A 16 13.99 6.39 -28.68
N VAL A 17 13.59 5.69 -29.74
CA VAL A 17 12.19 5.31 -30.02
C VAL A 17 12.14 3.84 -30.41
N GLN A 18 11.05 3.15 -30.07
CA GLN A 18 10.83 1.75 -30.46
C GLN A 18 10.84 1.56 -31.99
N GLY A 19 11.42 0.46 -32.45
CA GLY A 19 11.51 0.14 -33.87
C GLY A 19 12.58 0.91 -34.66
N CYS A 20 13.37 1.79 -34.03
CA CYS A 20 14.45 2.49 -34.71
C CYS A 20 15.73 1.65 -34.80
N SER A 21 16.17 1.33 -36.02
CA SER A 21 17.39 0.54 -36.30
C SER A 21 18.67 1.22 -35.79
N GLN A 22 18.80 2.54 -35.98
CA GLN A 22 19.97 3.30 -35.50
C GLN A 22 20.05 3.35 -33.96
N CYS A 23 18.90 3.41 -33.28
CA CYS A 23 18.85 3.33 -31.82
C CYS A 23 19.32 1.96 -31.31
N ALA A 24 18.91 0.88 -31.96
CA ALA A 24 19.34 -0.48 -31.60
C ALA A 24 20.86 -0.67 -31.79
N GLN A 25 21.41 -0.17 -32.90
CA GLN A 25 22.85 -0.23 -33.18
C GLN A 25 23.67 0.58 -32.15
N ALA A 26 23.26 1.80 -31.83
CA ALA A 26 23.93 2.62 -30.83
C ALA A 26 23.97 1.94 -29.44
N LYS A 27 22.84 1.35 -29.01
CA LYS A 27 22.76 0.61 -27.73
C LYS A 27 23.67 -0.62 -27.73
N ALA A 28 23.79 -1.33 -28.86
CA ALA A 28 24.67 -2.49 -28.97
C ALA A 28 26.15 -2.12 -28.82
N VAL A 29 26.57 -0.96 -29.36
CA VAL A 29 27.92 -0.42 -29.17
C VAL A 29 28.15 -0.03 -27.71
N LEU A 30 27.22 0.72 -27.11
CA LEU A 30 27.34 1.21 -25.74
C LEU A 30 27.31 0.10 -24.69
N ARG A 31 26.58 -1.00 -24.91
CA ARG A 31 26.56 -2.18 -24.02
C ARG A 31 27.91 -2.88 -23.88
N ARG A 32 28.81 -2.70 -24.85
CA ARG A 32 30.17 -3.25 -24.80
C ARG A 32 31.11 -2.36 -23.98
N LEU A 33 30.70 -1.13 -23.70
CA LEU A 33 31.41 -0.24 -22.81
C LEU A 33 30.96 -0.60 -21.39
N GLU A 34 31.89 -0.93 -20.50
CA GLU A 34 31.61 -1.26 -19.11
C GLU A 34 31.23 -0.01 -18.29
N VAL A 35 30.18 0.69 -18.73
CA VAL A 35 29.65 1.92 -18.15
C VAL A 35 28.13 1.84 -18.03
N PRO A 36 27.51 2.54 -17.06
CA PRO A 36 26.06 2.56 -16.91
C PRO A 36 25.41 3.25 -18.13
N VAL A 37 24.59 2.52 -18.88
CA VAL A 37 23.83 3.05 -20.03
C VAL A 37 22.35 3.09 -19.70
N ARG A 38 21.75 4.29 -19.80
CA ARG A 38 20.34 4.53 -19.56
C ARG A 38 19.62 4.85 -20.87
N ASP A 39 18.58 4.09 -21.17
CA ASP A 39 17.76 4.25 -22.36
C ASP A 39 16.47 4.99 -22.02
N VAL A 40 16.15 6.04 -22.78
CA VAL A 40 14.98 6.90 -22.59
C VAL A 40 14.13 6.86 -23.86
N ASP A 41 12.95 6.25 -23.78
CA ASP A 41 12.02 6.16 -24.91
C ASP A 41 11.21 7.46 -25.05
N VAL A 42 11.61 8.33 -25.97
CA VAL A 42 10.92 9.61 -26.24
C VAL A 42 9.61 9.43 -27.02
N GLY A 43 9.29 8.20 -27.44
CA GLY A 43 7.96 7.85 -27.93
C GLY A 43 6.93 7.78 -26.81
N ARG A 44 7.36 7.41 -25.59
CA ARG A 44 6.52 7.32 -24.39
C ARG A 44 6.49 8.60 -23.57
N HIS A 45 7.40 9.53 -23.86
CA HIS A 45 7.61 10.78 -23.14
C HIS A 45 7.70 11.98 -24.12
N PRO A 46 6.57 12.42 -24.71
CA PRO A 46 6.54 13.51 -25.69
C PRO A 46 7.12 14.83 -25.15
N GLU A 47 7.00 15.07 -23.85
CA GLU A 47 7.52 16.23 -23.12
C GLU A 47 9.05 16.40 -23.27
N LEU A 48 9.77 15.29 -23.43
CA LEU A 48 11.24 15.30 -23.57
C LEU A 48 11.69 15.76 -24.95
N ARG A 49 10.84 15.70 -25.97
CA ARG A 49 11.21 16.12 -27.33
C ARG A 49 11.52 17.62 -27.41
N THR A 50 10.77 18.44 -26.68
CA THR A 50 11.01 19.88 -26.59
C THR A 50 12.35 20.17 -25.91
N ARG A 51 12.65 19.48 -24.81
CA ARG A 51 13.93 19.60 -24.08
C ARG A 51 15.13 19.09 -24.88
N LEU A 52 14.97 17.98 -25.60
CA LEU A 52 16.00 17.46 -26.51
C LEU A 52 16.35 18.47 -27.60
N LYS A 53 15.35 19.16 -28.15
CA LYS A 53 15.56 20.21 -29.13
C LYS A 53 16.32 21.40 -28.54
N GLU A 54 16.01 21.79 -27.31
CA GLU A 54 16.74 22.86 -26.59
C GLU A 54 18.21 22.49 -26.35
N LEU A 55 18.49 21.23 -26.00
CA LEU A 55 19.84 20.78 -25.62
C LEU A 55 20.73 20.40 -26.80
N THR A 56 20.16 19.85 -27.87
CA THR A 56 20.91 19.29 -29.00
C THR A 56 20.71 20.04 -30.31
N GLY A 57 19.74 20.96 -30.36
CA GLY A 57 19.27 21.58 -31.60
C GLY A 57 18.49 20.64 -32.52
N SER A 58 18.31 19.36 -32.15
CA SER A 58 17.68 18.34 -32.99
C SER A 58 16.55 17.59 -32.27
N VAL A 59 15.59 17.10 -33.05
CA VAL A 59 14.47 16.24 -32.60
C VAL A 59 14.60 14.80 -33.08
N THR A 60 15.68 14.48 -33.80
CA THR A 60 15.94 13.14 -34.36
C THR A 60 16.53 12.21 -33.31
N VAL A 61 16.23 10.92 -33.37
CA VAL A 61 16.80 9.90 -32.47
C VAL A 61 17.71 8.92 -33.24
N PRO A 62 18.72 8.31 -32.59
CA PRO A 62 19.08 8.48 -31.18
C PRO A 62 19.77 9.82 -30.90
N GLN A 63 19.73 10.28 -29.64
CA GLN A 63 20.63 11.32 -29.13
C GLN A 63 21.38 10.77 -27.91
N ILE A 64 22.70 10.86 -27.93
CA ILE A 64 23.57 10.14 -26.99
C ILE A 64 24.40 11.14 -26.21
N PHE A 65 24.43 10.95 -24.89
CA PHE A 65 25.17 11.78 -23.95
C PHE A 65 26.04 10.91 -23.04
N PHE A 66 27.26 11.36 -22.77
CA PHE A 66 28.11 10.84 -21.70
C PHE A 66 28.13 11.92 -20.62
N ASN A 67 27.48 11.66 -19.47
CA ASN A 67 27.14 12.70 -18.49
C ASN A 67 26.39 13.87 -19.16
N ASN A 68 26.98 15.07 -19.19
CA ASN A 68 26.44 16.26 -19.87
C ASN A 68 27.00 16.47 -21.30
N VAL A 69 27.98 15.66 -21.73
CA VAL A 69 28.61 15.80 -23.05
C VAL A 69 27.73 15.16 -24.12
N HIS A 70 27.19 15.99 -25.01
CA HIS A 70 26.42 15.55 -26.17
C HIS A 70 27.35 15.03 -27.28
N VAL A 71 27.17 13.76 -27.67
CA VAL A 71 27.95 13.11 -28.73
C VAL A 71 27.26 13.19 -30.09
N GLY A 72 25.92 13.30 -30.10
CA GLY A 72 25.13 13.28 -31.33
C GLY A 72 24.33 11.99 -31.49
N GLY A 73 24.08 11.60 -32.75
CA GLY A 73 23.28 10.45 -33.11
C GLY A 73 24.05 9.15 -33.26
N GLY A 74 23.39 8.13 -33.81
CA GLY A 74 23.96 6.79 -33.93
C GLY A 74 25.16 6.74 -34.89
N ILE A 75 25.14 7.60 -35.91
CA ILE A 75 26.25 7.75 -36.87
C ILE A 75 27.43 8.47 -36.21
N ASP A 76 27.17 9.48 -35.40
CA ASP A 76 28.21 10.28 -34.75
C ASP A 76 28.97 9.44 -33.72
N LEU A 77 28.26 8.59 -32.96
CA LEU A 77 28.88 7.61 -32.06
C LEU A 77 29.83 6.64 -32.80
N GLN A 78 29.47 6.20 -34.01
CA GLN A 78 30.31 5.30 -34.81
C GLN A 78 31.54 5.99 -35.41
N LYS A 79 31.46 7.31 -35.63
CA LYS A 79 32.55 8.12 -36.18
C LYS A 79 33.55 8.58 -35.13
N LEU A 80 33.28 8.37 -33.84
CA LEU A 80 34.21 8.74 -32.78
C LEU A 80 35.53 7.97 -32.92
N ALA A 81 36.63 8.71 -32.82
CA ALA A 81 37.95 8.09 -32.72
C ALA A 81 38.04 7.25 -31.42
N PRO A 82 38.74 6.10 -31.42
CA PRO A 82 38.87 5.25 -30.23
C PRO A 82 39.36 6.00 -28.99
N ALA A 83 40.34 6.89 -29.16
CA ALA A 83 40.89 7.70 -28.07
C ALA A 83 39.85 8.66 -27.45
N GLU A 84 38.95 9.22 -28.26
CA GLU A 84 37.90 10.11 -27.76
C GLU A 84 36.80 9.31 -27.04
N LEU A 85 36.48 8.11 -27.54
CA LEU A 85 35.54 7.21 -26.87
C LEU A 85 36.07 6.75 -25.51
N GLU A 86 37.35 6.40 -25.41
CA GLU A 86 38.01 6.04 -24.15
C GLU A 86 38.00 7.20 -23.15
N ARG A 87 38.25 8.43 -23.63
CA ARG A 87 38.16 9.64 -22.80
C ARG A 87 36.74 9.84 -22.23
N LEU A 88 35.71 9.67 -23.04
CA LEU A 88 34.30 9.78 -22.61
C LEU A 88 33.90 8.65 -21.65
N VAL A 89 34.41 7.43 -21.85
CA VAL A 89 34.21 6.31 -20.92
C VAL A 89 34.88 6.60 -19.58
N THR A 90 36.09 7.14 -19.59
CA THR A 90 36.84 7.54 -18.38
C THR A 90 36.10 8.65 -17.62
N LEU A 91 35.57 9.64 -18.34
CA LEU A 91 34.72 10.69 -17.77
C LEU A 91 33.54 10.11 -16.97
N VAL A 92 32.85 9.12 -17.53
CA VAL A 92 31.72 8.45 -16.87
C VAL A 92 32.16 7.61 -15.66
N LYS A 93 33.35 7.01 -15.72
CA LYS A 93 33.91 6.19 -14.64
C LYS A 93 34.48 6.99 -13.47
N GLU A 94 34.94 8.21 -13.71
CA GLU A 94 35.66 9.00 -12.69
C GLU A 94 34.85 10.18 -12.15
N GLN A 95 33.96 10.78 -12.97
CA GLN A 95 33.22 11.97 -12.55
C GLN A 95 31.78 11.67 -12.14
N PRO A 96 31.32 12.22 -11.01
CA PRO A 96 29.93 12.12 -10.61
C PRO A 96 29.01 12.80 -11.61
N PHE A 97 27.81 12.26 -11.73
CA PHE A 97 26.79 12.76 -12.64
C PHE A 97 26.50 14.25 -12.39
N PRO A 98 26.71 15.14 -13.39
CA PRO A 98 26.67 16.57 -13.15
C PRO A 98 25.23 17.11 -13.15
N ALA A 99 25.01 18.23 -12.45
CA ALA A 99 23.67 18.80 -12.23
C ALA A 99 23.00 19.35 -13.50
N ASP A 100 23.78 19.60 -14.55
CA ASP A 100 23.39 20.10 -15.87
C ASP A 100 23.16 19.00 -16.91
N ALA A 101 23.20 17.74 -16.49
CA ALA A 101 23.06 16.59 -17.37
C ALA A 101 21.63 16.44 -17.94
N PRO A 102 21.46 15.72 -19.07
CA PRO A 102 20.24 15.81 -19.85
C PRO A 102 19.03 15.21 -19.08
N PRO A 103 17.85 15.84 -19.21
CA PRO A 103 16.68 15.55 -18.39
C PRO A 103 16.15 14.17 -18.74
N LEU A 104 16.09 13.30 -17.75
CA LEU A 104 15.29 12.09 -17.87
C LEU A 104 13.82 12.47 -17.91
N PRO A 105 12.93 11.57 -18.36
CA PRO A 105 11.53 11.73 -18.02
C PRO A 105 11.46 12.03 -16.52
N GLU A 106 10.48 12.83 -16.08
CA GLU A 106 10.06 12.76 -14.69
C GLU A 106 9.51 11.34 -14.49
N GLU A 107 10.42 10.40 -14.29
CA GLU A 107 10.11 9.09 -13.81
C GLU A 107 9.55 9.36 -12.43
N ASN A 108 8.24 9.20 -12.31
CA ASN A 108 7.60 8.84 -11.06
C ASN A 108 8.58 7.97 -10.28
N LYS A 109 9.19 8.56 -9.24
CA LYS A 109 10.30 7.99 -8.47
C LYS A 109 10.10 6.49 -8.31
N SER A 110 10.88 5.72 -9.06
CA SER A 110 11.02 4.26 -9.02
C SER A 110 12.21 3.95 -9.94
N THR A 111 13.34 3.39 -9.52
CA THR A 111 13.68 2.64 -8.32
C THR A 111 15.20 2.71 -8.13
N GLY A 112 15.61 2.96 -6.88
CA GLY A 112 17.00 2.93 -6.45
C GLY A 112 17.11 2.88 -4.93
N THR A 113 16.09 2.33 -4.26
CA THR A 113 16.10 1.89 -2.87
C THR A 113 15.14 0.71 -2.79
N GLY A 114 15.68 -0.50 -2.90
CA GLY A 114 15.03 -1.67 -2.30
C GLY A 114 14.98 -1.44 -0.78
N GLY A 115 13.82 -1.68 -0.20
CA GLY A 115 13.52 -1.41 1.19
C GLY A 115 12.85 -0.05 1.37
N ILE A 116 11.73 -0.04 2.10
CA ILE A 116 11.12 1.15 2.72
C ILE A 116 10.03 1.82 1.83
N ASP A 117 10.35 2.61 0.79
CA ASP A 117 9.32 3.42 0.06
C ASP A 117 8.44 2.61 -0.94
N GLY A 118 8.96 1.49 -1.47
CA GLY A 118 8.26 0.69 -2.49
C GLY A 118 7.00 -0.02 -1.98
N ALA A 119 7.03 -0.53 -0.75
CA ALA A 119 5.92 -1.26 -0.16
C ALA A 119 4.74 -0.33 0.14
N ALA A 120 5.01 0.78 0.82
CA ALA A 120 4.02 1.78 1.18
C ALA A 120 3.32 2.32 -0.08
N LYS A 121 4.09 2.76 -1.08
CA LYS A 121 3.57 3.26 -2.36
C LYS A 121 2.73 2.23 -3.11
N LEU A 122 3.18 0.97 -3.17
CA LEU A 122 2.44 -0.10 -3.84
C LEU A 122 1.10 -0.37 -3.15
N SER A 123 1.09 -0.47 -1.81
CA SER A 123 -0.13 -0.71 -1.05
C SER A 123 -1.13 0.43 -1.18
N LEU A 124 -0.64 1.68 -1.19
CA LEU A 124 -1.46 2.88 -1.37
C LEU A 124 -2.09 2.90 -2.76
N LEU A 125 -1.28 2.67 -3.80
CA LEU A 125 -1.76 2.63 -5.19
C LEU A 125 -2.82 1.53 -5.40
N LEU A 126 -2.59 0.33 -4.87
CA LEU A 126 -3.58 -0.75 -4.91
C LEU A 126 -4.88 -0.33 -4.25
N ARG A 127 -4.80 0.28 -3.07
CA ARG A 127 -5.97 0.73 -2.32
C ARG A 127 -6.74 1.82 -3.06
N GLU A 128 -6.06 2.82 -3.61
CA GLU A 128 -6.66 3.92 -4.38
C GLU A 128 -7.35 3.40 -5.64
N MET A 129 -6.68 2.52 -6.40
CA MET A 129 -7.23 1.97 -7.63
C MET A 129 -8.51 1.16 -7.38
N ILE A 130 -8.51 0.28 -6.38
CA ILE A 130 -9.70 -0.53 -6.12
C ILE A 130 -10.85 0.28 -5.51
N LEU A 131 -10.54 1.35 -4.78
CA LEU A 131 -11.55 2.31 -4.32
C LEU A 131 -12.18 3.09 -5.47
N LYS A 132 -11.36 3.54 -6.42
CA LYS A 132 -11.84 4.22 -7.62
C LYS A 132 -12.78 3.31 -8.41
N LEU A 133 -12.34 2.08 -8.70
CA LEU A 133 -13.17 1.05 -9.33
C LEU A 133 -14.46 0.82 -8.57
N PHE A 134 -14.39 0.64 -7.25
CA PHE A 134 -15.57 0.42 -6.41
C PHE A 134 -16.55 1.60 -6.49
N SER A 135 -16.04 2.84 -6.47
CA SER A 135 -16.89 4.03 -6.55
C SER A 135 -17.55 4.24 -7.91
N GLU A 136 -16.88 3.88 -9.00
CA GLU A 136 -17.43 3.99 -10.36
C GLU A 136 -18.56 2.98 -10.63
N HIS A 137 -18.60 1.89 -9.86
CA HIS A 137 -19.58 0.81 -10.00
C HIS A 137 -20.55 0.74 -8.81
N LEU A 138 -20.54 1.73 -7.92
CA LEU A 138 -21.48 1.84 -6.81
C LEU A 138 -22.80 2.42 -7.32
N SER A 139 -23.93 1.82 -6.94
CA SER A 139 -25.25 2.34 -7.26
C SER A 139 -25.46 3.76 -6.73
N ALA A 140 -26.36 4.52 -7.36
CA ALA A 140 -26.67 5.89 -6.96
C ALA A 140 -27.16 6.01 -5.51
N ASP A 141 -27.78 4.95 -4.96
CA ASP A 141 -28.23 4.90 -3.57
C ASP A 141 -27.15 4.41 -2.58
N GLY A 142 -25.96 4.05 -3.09
CA GLY A 142 -24.81 3.62 -2.30
C GLY A 142 -24.94 2.22 -1.69
N LYS A 143 -25.95 1.44 -2.10
CA LYS A 143 -26.28 0.16 -1.45
C LYS A 143 -25.77 -1.06 -2.19
N THR A 144 -25.67 -1.01 -3.51
CA THR A 144 -25.26 -2.14 -4.34
C THR A 144 -24.06 -1.78 -5.20
N VAL A 145 -23.22 -2.77 -5.50
CA VAL A 145 -22.00 -2.60 -6.31
C VAL A 145 -22.09 -3.55 -7.47
N ASP A 146 -21.91 -3.05 -8.69
CA ASP A 146 -21.81 -3.85 -9.90
C ASP A 146 -20.42 -4.50 -10.01
N TYR A 147 -20.24 -5.61 -9.29
CA TYR A 147 -18.99 -6.37 -9.32
C TYR A 147 -18.71 -7.00 -10.68
N GLU A 148 -19.75 -7.32 -11.46
CA GLU A 148 -19.60 -7.87 -12.80
C GLU A 148 -19.00 -6.83 -13.74
N GLY A 149 -19.58 -5.63 -13.80
CA GLY A 149 -19.03 -4.49 -14.53
C GLY A 149 -17.62 -4.12 -14.07
N MET A 150 -17.37 -4.13 -12.76
CA MET A 150 -16.05 -3.84 -12.19
C MET A 150 -14.98 -4.84 -12.65
N SER A 151 -15.36 -6.12 -12.83
CA SER A 151 -14.45 -7.17 -13.30
C SER A 151 -14.08 -7.06 -14.78
N LEU A 152 -14.94 -6.45 -15.59
CA LEU A 152 -14.74 -6.22 -17.02
C LEU A 152 -13.99 -4.90 -17.31
N ASN A 153 -13.82 -4.04 -16.31
CA ASN A 153 -13.13 -2.77 -16.45
C ASN A 153 -11.62 -2.97 -16.66
N PRO A 154 -11.00 -2.39 -17.71
CA PRO A 154 -9.56 -2.52 -17.96
C PRO A 154 -8.66 -2.07 -16.79
N ALA A 155 -9.12 -1.13 -15.95
CA ALA A 155 -8.37 -0.72 -14.77
C ALA A 155 -8.26 -1.83 -13.72
N PHE A 156 -9.15 -2.82 -13.73
CA PHE A 156 -9.06 -3.99 -12.86
C PHE A 156 -7.95 -4.96 -13.28
N GLU A 157 -7.71 -5.11 -14.59
CA GLU A 157 -6.54 -5.86 -15.09
C GLU A 157 -5.24 -5.20 -14.60
N ARG A 158 -5.16 -3.88 -14.70
CA ARG A 158 -4.03 -3.10 -14.17
C ARG A 158 -3.86 -3.26 -12.65
N TYR A 159 -4.96 -3.31 -11.90
CA TYR A 159 -4.92 -3.63 -10.46
C TYR A 159 -4.31 -5.01 -10.20
N CYS A 160 -4.71 -6.02 -10.98
CA CYS A 160 -4.16 -7.38 -10.85
C CYS A 160 -2.65 -7.41 -11.16
N GLU A 161 -2.18 -6.70 -12.19
CA GLU A 161 -0.75 -6.57 -12.51
C GLU A 161 0.06 -5.97 -11.35
N LEU A 162 -0.49 -4.96 -10.68
CA LEU A 162 0.14 -4.35 -9.50
C LEU A 162 0.11 -5.29 -8.30
N ALA A 163 -0.99 -6.02 -8.09
CA ALA A 163 -1.11 -6.99 -7.00
C ALA A 163 -0.06 -8.11 -7.13
N ILE A 164 0.29 -8.50 -8.37
CA ILE A 164 1.39 -9.45 -8.64
C ILE A 164 2.74 -8.93 -8.12
N GLN A 165 2.96 -7.61 -8.02
CA GLN A 165 4.22 -7.06 -7.51
C GLN A 165 4.38 -7.25 -6.00
N LEU A 166 3.30 -7.55 -5.26
CA LEU A 166 3.35 -7.83 -3.81
C LEU A 166 4.31 -8.98 -3.48
N GLN A 167 4.47 -9.95 -4.39
CA GLN A 167 5.38 -11.08 -4.20
C GLN A 167 6.85 -10.66 -4.03
N ARG A 168 7.23 -9.45 -4.45
CA ARG A 168 8.61 -8.92 -4.41
C ARG A 168 8.83 -7.94 -3.25
N VAL A 169 7.82 -7.68 -2.43
CA VAL A 169 7.91 -6.74 -1.33
C VAL A 169 8.78 -7.31 -0.21
N GLU A 170 9.78 -6.54 0.24
CA GLU A 170 10.56 -6.86 1.43
C GLU A 170 9.82 -6.41 2.68
N LEU A 171 9.36 -7.37 3.50
CA LEU A 171 8.52 -7.11 4.68
C LEU A 171 9.32 -6.93 5.98
N LEU A 172 10.50 -7.56 6.08
CA LEU A 172 11.27 -7.61 7.32
C LEU A 172 11.95 -6.27 7.64
N SER A 173 12.28 -5.50 6.61
CA SER A 173 12.91 -4.18 6.74
C SER A 173 11.92 -3.06 7.09
N LEU A 174 10.61 -3.33 7.08
CA LEU A 174 9.59 -2.30 7.30
C LEU A 174 9.51 -1.89 8.78
N SER A 175 9.37 -0.58 9.02
CA SER A 175 9.07 -0.03 10.34
C SER A 175 7.68 -0.45 10.83
N ARG A 176 7.33 -0.15 12.09
CA ARG A 176 5.98 -0.36 12.62
C ARG A 176 4.95 0.39 11.77
N GLU A 177 5.21 1.66 11.51
CA GLU A 177 4.31 2.57 10.81
C GLU A 177 4.09 2.12 9.37
N GLU A 178 5.16 1.67 8.71
CA GLU A 178 5.11 1.11 7.37
C GLU A 178 4.35 -0.19 7.30
N LYS A 179 4.58 -1.11 8.25
CA LYS A 179 3.82 -2.36 8.36
C LYS A 179 2.33 -2.09 8.55
N LEU A 180 1.98 -1.18 9.45
CA LEU A 180 0.59 -0.79 9.70
C LEU A 180 -0.06 -0.24 8.42
N ALA A 181 0.53 0.79 7.82
CA ALA A 181 -0.02 1.40 6.60
C ALA A 181 -0.13 0.38 5.46
N PHE A 182 0.92 -0.41 5.24
CA PHE A 182 0.96 -1.45 4.20
C PHE A 182 -0.15 -2.48 4.41
N PHE A 183 -0.18 -3.16 5.56
CA PHE A 183 -1.09 -4.27 5.77
C PHE A 183 -2.55 -3.83 5.91
N ILE A 184 -2.84 -2.63 6.44
CA ILE A 184 -4.21 -2.10 6.48
C ILE A 184 -4.71 -1.81 5.06
N ASN A 185 -3.89 -1.16 4.23
CA ASN A 185 -4.26 -0.90 2.82
C ASN A 185 -4.45 -2.20 2.05
N ILE A 186 -3.54 -3.16 2.21
CA ILE A 186 -3.63 -4.48 1.54
C ILE A 186 -4.84 -5.27 2.01
N TYR A 187 -5.10 -5.33 3.31
CA TYR A 187 -6.28 -6.01 3.85
C TYR A 187 -7.57 -5.40 3.25
N ASN A 188 -7.70 -4.07 3.32
CA ASN A 188 -8.89 -3.38 2.82
C ASN A 188 -9.06 -3.52 1.31
N ALA A 189 -7.97 -3.57 0.55
CA ALA A 189 -8.01 -3.85 -0.88
C ALA A 189 -8.40 -5.31 -1.16
N LEU A 190 -7.82 -6.26 -0.42
CA LEU A 190 -8.07 -7.69 -0.58
C LEU A 190 -9.54 -8.07 -0.26
N VAL A 191 -10.19 -7.41 0.70
CA VAL A 191 -11.63 -7.60 0.94
C VAL A 191 -12.44 -7.27 -0.31
N ILE A 192 -12.20 -6.12 -0.94
CA ILE A 192 -12.94 -5.71 -2.14
C ILE A 192 -12.60 -6.62 -3.32
N HIS A 193 -11.33 -6.97 -3.51
CA HIS A 193 -10.93 -7.89 -4.57
C HIS A 193 -11.56 -9.27 -4.39
N GLY A 194 -11.62 -9.78 -3.16
CA GLY A 194 -12.30 -11.01 -2.81
C GLY A 194 -13.79 -10.94 -3.15
N TYR A 195 -14.48 -9.83 -2.83
CA TYR A 195 -15.89 -9.65 -3.18
C TYR A 195 -16.12 -9.61 -4.68
N LEU A 196 -15.24 -8.94 -5.44
CA LEU A 196 -15.31 -8.94 -6.90
C LEU A 196 -15.17 -10.35 -7.47
N ARG A 197 -14.22 -11.15 -6.98
CA ARG A 197 -13.91 -12.48 -7.55
C ARG A 197 -14.82 -13.59 -7.06
N LEU A 198 -15.26 -13.56 -5.81
CA LEU A 198 -15.96 -14.66 -5.14
C LEU A 198 -17.39 -14.31 -4.72
N GLY A 199 -17.79 -13.05 -4.88
CA GLY A 199 -19.00 -12.50 -4.27
C GLY A 199 -18.83 -12.23 -2.77
N PRO A 200 -19.64 -11.33 -2.20
CA PRO A 200 -19.71 -11.12 -0.76
C PRO A 200 -20.31 -12.36 -0.06
N PRO A 201 -19.80 -12.76 1.12
CA PRO A 201 -20.32 -13.91 1.84
C PRO A 201 -21.71 -13.62 2.38
N SER A 202 -22.67 -14.52 2.14
CA SER A 202 -24.08 -14.33 2.55
C SER A 202 -24.44 -14.99 3.89
N ASN A 203 -23.53 -15.78 4.47
CA ASN A 203 -23.75 -16.45 5.76
C ASN A 203 -22.44 -16.65 6.54
N ILE A 204 -22.57 -17.07 7.79
CA ILE A 204 -21.45 -17.21 8.74
C ILE A 204 -20.38 -18.19 8.23
N TRP A 205 -20.77 -19.31 7.61
CA TRP A 205 -19.80 -20.29 7.11
C TRP A 205 -19.04 -19.78 5.90
N GLN A 206 -19.74 -19.12 4.96
CA GLN A 206 -19.09 -18.44 3.85
C GLN A 206 -18.17 -17.32 4.32
N ARG A 207 -18.58 -16.57 5.35
CA ARG A 207 -17.75 -15.54 5.98
C ARG A 207 -16.48 -16.15 6.57
N TYR A 208 -16.62 -17.22 7.35
CA TYR A 208 -15.48 -17.96 7.89
C TYR A 208 -14.52 -18.40 6.77
N ARG A 209 -15.04 -19.02 5.71
CA ARG A 209 -14.21 -19.44 4.56
C ARG A 209 -13.58 -18.26 3.86
N PHE A 210 -14.29 -17.15 3.68
CA PHE A 210 -13.77 -15.95 3.03
C PHE A 210 -12.52 -15.43 3.76
N PHE A 211 -12.61 -15.18 5.06
CA PHE A 211 -11.49 -14.61 5.82
C PHE A 211 -10.32 -15.57 6.03
N ASN A 212 -10.53 -16.89 5.97
CA ASN A 212 -9.47 -17.89 6.14
C ASN A 212 -8.81 -18.37 4.83
N TYR A 213 -9.35 -18.03 3.66
CA TYR A 213 -8.81 -18.51 2.37
C TYR A 213 -8.50 -17.40 1.36
N VAL A 214 -9.22 -16.27 1.39
CA VAL A 214 -8.91 -15.12 0.54
C VAL A 214 -7.58 -14.54 0.98
N SER A 215 -6.62 -14.52 0.05
CA SER A 215 -5.22 -14.27 0.35
C SER A 215 -4.48 -13.61 -0.81
N TYR A 216 -3.33 -13.01 -0.47
CA TYR A 216 -2.31 -12.61 -1.42
C TYR A 216 -0.98 -13.32 -1.13
N PHE A 217 -0.18 -13.46 -2.18
CA PHE A 217 1.21 -13.87 -2.07
C PHE A 217 2.09 -12.61 -1.95
N ILE A 218 2.66 -12.38 -0.77
CA ILE A 218 3.36 -11.15 -0.39
C ILE A 218 4.73 -11.52 0.14
N GLY A 219 5.79 -10.97 -0.46
CA GLY A 219 7.16 -11.17 0.00
C GLY A 219 7.59 -12.64 0.13
N GLY A 220 7.09 -13.50 -0.75
CA GLY A 220 7.42 -14.93 -0.75
C GLY A 220 6.49 -15.83 0.09
N GLU A 221 5.51 -15.25 0.80
CA GLU A 221 4.61 -16.00 1.69
C GLU A 221 3.13 -15.72 1.38
N VAL A 222 2.24 -16.65 1.72
CA VAL A 222 0.78 -16.45 1.57
C VAL A 222 0.22 -15.81 2.84
N PHE A 223 -0.51 -14.71 2.67
CA PHE A 223 -1.21 -14.02 3.75
C PHE A 223 -2.72 -13.96 3.45
N THR A 224 -3.51 -14.66 4.27
CA THR A 224 -4.96 -14.53 4.28
C THR A 224 -5.40 -13.24 4.98
N LEU A 225 -6.67 -12.84 4.83
CA LEU A 225 -7.24 -11.74 5.62
C LEU A 225 -7.08 -12.01 7.13
N GLN A 226 -7.32 -13.24 7.57
CA GLN A 226 -7.12 -13.63 8.97
C GLN A 226 -5.66 -13.47 9.39
N ASP A 227 -4.71 -13.91 8.56
CA ASP A 227 -3.27 -13.82 8.83
C ASP A 227 -2.83 -12.37 8.96
N ILE A 228 -3.34 -11.47 8.11
CA ILE A 228 -3.01 -10.04 8.16
C ILE A 228 -3.56 -9.41 9.44
N GLU A 229 -4.85 -9.56 9.72
CA GLU A 229 -5.48 -8.97 10.91
C GLU A 229 -4.89 -9.54 12.19
N ASN A 230 -4.95 -10.86 12.36
CA ASN A 230 -4.68 -11.51 13.64
C ASN A 230 -3.21 -11.89 13.79
N GLY A 231 -2.57 -12.25 12.68
CA GLY A 231 -1.18 -12.70 12.64
C GLY A 231 -0.22 -11.53 12.68
N VAL A 232 -0.43 -10.56 11.78
CA VAL A 232 0.48 -9.41 11.64
C VAL A 232 0.08 -8.24 12.54
N LEU A 233 -1.10 -7.67 12.32
CA LEU A 233 -1.51 -6.39 12.93
C LEU A 233 -1.86 -6.53 14.43
N ARG A 234 -2.36 -7.69 14.85
CA ARG A 234 -2.64 -8.00 16.26
C ARG A 234 -1.52 -8.77 16.96
N GLY A 235 -0.30 -8.79 16.41
CA GLY A 235 0.85 -9.43 17.06
C GLY A 235 0.65 -10.93 17.32
N ASN A 236 0.20 -11.67 16.31
CA ASN A 236 -0.08 -13.11 16.35
C ASN A 236 -1.06 -13.53 17.48
N ARG A 237 -2.07 -12.71 17.72
CA ARG A 237 -3.16 -13.03 18.66
C ARG A 237 -4.18 -13.98 18.03
N LYS A 238 -4.90 -14.68 18.90
CA LYS A 238 -5.98 -15.58 18.49
C LYS A 238 -7.15 -14.76 17.93
N GLY A 239 -7.63 -15.13 16.75
CA GLY A 239 -8.82 -14.52 16.14
C GLY A 239 -10.13 -14.97 16.77
N VAL A 240 -11.21 -14.27 16.45
CA VAL A 240 -12.56 -14.62 16.90
C VAL A 240 -12.96 -15.98 16.30
N ALA A 241 -13.53 -16.86 17.12
CA ALA A 241 -13.91 -18.22 16.74
C ALA A 241 -12.77 -19.11 16.22
N GLN A 242 -11.50 -18.67 16.35
CA GLN A 242 -10.35 -19.50 16.02
C GLN A 242 -9.99 -20.37 17.22
N LEU A 243 -9.24 -21.47 17.00
CA LEU A 243 -8.74 -22.31 18.10
C LEU A 243 -7.27 -22.02 18.43
N ARG A 244 -6.48 -21.64 17.43
CA ARG A 244 -5.03 -21.44 17.52
C ARG A 244 -4.64 -20.04 17.06
N ARG A 245 -3.40 -19.65 17.37
CA ARG A 245 -2.77 -18.46 16.79
C ARG A 245 -2.52 -18.68 15.28
N PRO A 246 -2.58 -17.63 14.45
CA PRO A 246 -2.31 -17.72 13.02
C PRO A 246 -0.96 -18.37 12.71
N PHE A 247 0.10 -17.91 13.37
CA PHE A 247 1.47 -18.33 13.08
C PHE A 247 2.05 -19.17 14.22
N SER A 248 2.65 -20.30 13.85
CA SER A 248 3.43 -21.13 14.77
C SER A 248 4.83 -20.51 15.03
N LYS A 249 5.57 -21.05 16.01
CA LYS A 249 6.94 -20.57 16.29
C LYS A 249 7.93 -20.77 15.14
N SER A 250 7.68 -21.75 14.27
CA SER A 250 8.50 -22.05 13.10
C SER A 250 7.95 -21.43 11.82
N ASP A 251 6.83 -20.70 11.89
CA ASP A 251 6.24 -20.05 10.73
C ASP A 251 7.06 -18.78 10.40
N PRO A 252 7.63 -18.65 9.19
CA PRO A 252 8.46 -17.51 8.82
C PRO A 252 7.69 -16.19 8.89
N ARG A 253 6.37 -16.21 8.67
CA ARG A 253 5.50 -15.03 8.72
C ARG A 253 5.41 -14.42 10.11
N LEU A 254 5.74 -15.18 11.17
CA LEU A 254 5.80 -14.67 12.54
C LEU A 254 6.77 -13.49 12.69
N GLN A 255 7.86 -13.47 11.91
CA GLN A 255 8.86 -12.38 11.95
C GLN A 255 8.32 -11.04 11.42
N VAL A 256 7.22 -11.08 10.65
CA VAL A 256 6.55 -9.89 10.12
C VAL A 256 5.60 -9.28 11.13
N ALA A 257 5.14 -10.06 12.13
CA ALA A 257 4.15 -9.62 13.10
C ALA A 257 4.62 -8.41 13.92
N LEU A 258 3.67 -7.54 14.26
CA LEU A 258 3.95 -6.47 15.22
C LEU A 258 4.32 -7.06 16.58
N PRO A 259 5.24 -6.42 17.33
CA PRO A 259 5.64 -6.89 18.65
C PRO A 259 4.46 -6.93 19.62
N ASP A 260 3.56 -5.95 19.51
CA ASP A 260 2.35 -5.82 20.29
C ASP A 260 1.14 -5.63 19.36
N ALA A 261 -0.05 -5.98 19.84
CA ALA A 261 -1.27 -5.74 19.10
C ALA A 261 -1.57 -4.24 19.07
N GLU A 262 -1.89 -3.71 17.89
CA GLU A 262 -2.35 -2.34 17.71
C GLU A 262 -3.89 -2.32 17.79
N PRO A 263 -4.52 -1.87 18.89
CA PRO A 263 -5.97 -1.96 19.05
C PRO A 263 -6.74 -1.05 18.08
N LEU A 264 -6.11 0.03 17.59
CA LEU A 264 -6.78 0.97 16.70
C LEU A 264 -7.06 0.39 15.30
N VAL A 265 -6.40 -0.71 14.90
CA VAL A 265 -6.65 -1.35 13.60
C VAL A 265 -8.10 -1.84 13.47
N HIS A 266 -8.78 -2.13 14.59
CA HIS A 266 -10.18 -2.53 14.63
C HIS A 266 -11.14 -1.49 14.03
N PHE A 267 -10.74 -0.23 13.98
CA PHE A 267 -11.52 0.87 13.39
C PHE A 267 -11.07 1.22 11.97
N ALA A 268 -9.95 0.64 11.51
CA ALA A 268 -9.38 0.89 10.19
C ALA A 268 -9.62 -0.26 9.20
N LEU A 269 -9.78 -1.48 9.70
CA LEU A 269 -10.03 -2.66 8.88
C LEU A 269 -11.51 -2.77 8.54
N ASN A 270 -11.81 -2.83 7.25
CA ASN A 270 -13.15 -3.03 6.76
C ASN A 270 -13.61 -4.47 7.04
N CYS A 271 -14.63 -4.65 7.86
CA CYS A 271 -15.25 -5.96 8.09
C CYS A 271 -16.22 -6.38 6.96
N GLY A 272 -16.37 -5.54 5.92
CA GLY A 272 -17.24 -5.77 4.77
C GLY A 272 -18.73 -5.66 5.09
N ALA A 273 -19.08 -5.02 6.21
CA ALA A 273 -20.43 -4.75 6.69
C ALA A 273 -20.68 -3.23 6.81
N LYS A 274 -21.93 -2.82 7.12
CA LYS A 274 -22.35 -1.40 7.21
C LYS A 274 -21.48 -0.62 8.21
N GLY A 275 -20.73 0.35 7.67
CA GLY A 275 -19.81 1.21 8.41
C GLY A 275 -18.41 1.16 7.82
N CYS A 276 -18.21 1.79 6.66
CA CYS A 276 -16.86 1.99 6.15
C CYS A 276 -16.10 2.89 7.13
N PRO A 277 -14.83 2.58 7.46
CA PRO A 277 -13.97 3.51 8.15
C PRO A 277 -13.96 4.87 7.43
N PRO A 278 -13.95 6.00 8.17
CA PRO A 278 -13.94 7.33 7.57
C PRO A 278 -12.67 7.57 6.74
N ILE A 279 -11.57 6.93 7.14
CA ILE A 279 -10.29 6.97 6.44
C ILE A 279 -10.21 5.82 5.43
N LYS A 280 -9.99 6.19 4.17
CA LYS A 280 -10.01 5.26 3.04
C LYS A 280 -8.64 4.67 2.72
N THR A 281 -7.58 5.43 2.94
CA THR A 281 -6.18 5.09 2.64
C THR A 281 -5.29 5.50 3.80
N TYR A 282 -4.22 4.74 4.01
CA TYR A 282 -3.29 4.95 5.13
C TYR A 282 -1.86 5.16 4.63
N THR A 283 -1.11 6.05 5.27
CA THR A 283 0.28 6.40 4.91
C THR A 283 1.19 6.20 6.13
N PRO A 284 2.44 5.77 5.97
CA PRO A 284 3.35 5.61 7.10
C PRO A 284 3.54 6.90 7.91
N GLN A 285 3.50 8.07 7.25
CA GLN A 285 3.72 9.37 7.88
C GLN A 285 2.58 9.76 8.83
N ASP A 286 1.34 9.39 8.50
CA ASP A 286 0.14 9.83 9.22
C ASP A 286 -0.61 8.66 9.88
N ILE A 287 -0.05 7.45 9.88
CA ILE A 287 -0.77 6.24 10.27
C ILE A 287 -1.39 6.32 11.66
N ASP A 288 -0.65 6.83 12.64
CA ASP A 288 -1.13 6.91 14.03
C ASP A 288 -2.23 7.97 14.18
N SER A 289 -2.13 9.11 13.48
CA SER A 289 -3.18 10.13 13.50
C SER A 289 -4.43 9.64 12.77
N GLN A 290 -4.27 9.01 11.61
CA GLN A 290 -5.35 8.39 10.82
C GLN A 290 -6.10 7.32 11.64
N LEU A 291 -5.37 6.47 12.36
CA LEU A 291 -5.95 5.44 13.24
C LEU A 291 -6.72 6.05 14.41
N ARG A 292 -6.18 7.09 15.06
CA ARG A 292 -6.89 7.83 16.12
C ARG A 292 -8.15 8.49 15.59
N THR A 293 -8.08 9.19 14.47
CA THR A 293 -9.26 9.83 13.84
C THR A 293 -10.34 8.80 13.50
N ALA A 294 -9.96 7.61 13.00
CA ALA A 294 -10.92 6.54 12.74
C ALA A 294 -11.61 6.03 14.03
N ALA A 295 -10.85 5.85 15.11
CA ALA A 295 -11.39 5.44 16.40
C ALA A 295 -12.29 6.51 17.03
N GLU A 296 -11.88 7.77 17.02
CA GLU A 296 -12.65 8.91 17.53
C GLU A 296 -14.00 9.03 16.80
N ALA A 297 -13.99 8.95 15.47
CA ALA A 297 -15.21 8.99 14.67
C ALA A 297 -16.14 7.80 14.97
N PHE A 298 -15.59 6.62 15.18
CA PHE A 298 -16.35 5.43 15.54
C PHE A 298 -16.99 5.56 16.93
N LEU A 299 -16.21 5.97 17.93
CA LEU A 299 -16.65 6.15 19.32
C LEU A 299 -17.64 7.30 19.49
N GLY A 300 -17.53 8.33 18.64
CA GLY A 300 -18.48 9.44 18.59
C GLY A 300 -19.88 8.99 18.13
N ASN A 301 -19.98 7.93 17.33
CA ASN A 301 -21.25 7.40 16.84
C ASN A 301 -21.93 6.49 17.88
N ASP A 302 -23.26 6.50 17.92
CA ASP A 302 -24.07 5.62 18.77
C ASP A 302 -23.97 4.15 18.38
N SER A 303 -23.49 3.84 17.17
CA SER A 303 -23.12 2.47 16.78
C SER A 303 -21.84 1.97 17.47
N GLY A 304 -20.97 2.88 17.91
CA GLY A 304 -19.71 2.56 18.59
C GLY A 304 -19.83 2.60 20.11
N CYS A 305 -20.41 3.67 20.65
CA CYS A 305 -20.54 3.89 22.09
C CYS A 305 -21.79 4.72 22.44
N VAL A 306 -22.60 4.21 23.39
CA VAL A 306 -23.71 4.94 24.00
C VAL A 306 -23.53 4.97 25.51
N VAL A 307 -23.60 6.17 26.09
CA VAL A 307 -23.45 6.40 27.53
C VAL A 307 -24.83 6.72 28.11
N ASP A 308 -25.28 5.94 29.09
CA ASP A 308 -26.52 6.15 29.85
C ASP A 308 -26.14 6.57 31.27
N CYS A 309 -26.21 7.88 31.54
CA CYS A 309 -25.82 8.46 32.82
C CYS A 309 -26.76 8.06 33.96
N GLU A 310 -28.06 7.93 33.68
CA GLU A 310 -29.07 7.59 34.69
C GLU A 310 -28.87 6.16 35.21
N LYS A 311 -28.62 5.21 34.30
CA LYS A 311 -28.40 3.80 34.63
C LYS A 311 -26.96 3.47 34.97
N ARG A 312 -26.03 4.42 34.80
CA ARG A 312 -24.57 4.20 34.88
C ARG A 312 -24.15 3.01 34.01
N GLU A 313 -24.63 3.02 32.78
CA GLU A 313 -24.40 1.95 31.80
C GLU A 313 -23.72 2.50 30.55
N VAL A 314 -22.68 1.82 30.09
CA VAL A 314 -22.00 2.11 28.82
C VAL A 314 -22.22 0.95 27.89
N ARG A 315 -22.88 1.22 26.76
CA ARG A 315 -23.19 0.24 25.71
C ARG A 315 -22.20 0.40 24.58
N LEU A 316 -21.40 -0.64 24.33
CA LEU A 316 -20.31 -0.63 23.35
C LEU A 316 -20.59 -1.55 22.17
N SER A 317 -19.97 -1.27 21.02
CA SER A 317 -19.99 -2.21 19.89
C SER A 317 -19.45 -3.60 20.28
N GLN A 318 -19.94 -4.66 19.63
CA GLN A 318 -19.48 -6.04 19.88
C GLN A 318 -17.98 -6.24 19.60
N ILE A 319 -17.34 -5.34 18.83
CA ILE A 319 -15.89 -5.39 18.59
C ILE A 319 -15.10 -5.39 19.91
N PHE A 320 -15.57 -4.63 20.90
CA PHE A 320 -14.99 -4.57 22.24
C PHE A 320 -15.21 -5.84 23.06
N LYS A 321 -16.27 -6.61 22.75
CA LYS A 321 -16.51 -7.91 23.36
C LYS A 321 -15.60 -8.98 22.77
N TRP A 322 -15.53 -9.04 21.45
CA TRP A 322 -14.78 -10.08 20.73
C TRP A 322 -13.27 -9.93 20.90
N TYR A 323 -12.79 -8.68 20.90
CA TYR A 323 -11.38 -8.34 21.01
C TYR A 323 -11.04 -7.70 22.35
N LYS A 324 -11.79 -8.03 23.41
CA LYS A 324 -11.62 -7.44 24.76
C LYS A 324 -10.17 -7.45 25.27
N ALA A 325 -9.41 -8.49 24.93
CA ALA A 325 -7.99 -8.61 25.29
C ALA A 325 -7.10 -7.51 24.65
N ASP A 326 -7.49 -6.95 23.51
CA ASP A 326 -6.77 -5.86 22.84
C ASP A 326 -7.04 -4.52 23.54
N PHE A 327 -8.18 -4.39 24.21
CA PHE A 327 -8.60 -3.20 24.95
C PHE A 327 -8.37 -3.32 26.48
N GLY A 328 -7.38 -4.12 26.89
CA GLY A 328 -6.96 -4.26 28.29
C GLY A 328 -7.60 -5.42 29.08
N GLY A 329 -8.58 -6.13 28.51
CA GLY A 329 -9.07 -7.41 29.03
C GLY A 329 -10.12 -7.34 30.15
N THR A 330 -10.26 -6.22 30.85
CA THR A 330 -11.29 -5.99 31.88
C THR A 330 -12.22 -4.84 31.48
N ASP A 331 -13.39 -4.74 32.09
CA ASP A 331 -14.34 -3.66 31.79
C ASP A 331 -13.78 -2.30 32.19
N GLU A 332 -13.03 -2.22 33.29
CA GLU A 332 -12.42 -0.98 33.77
C GLU A 332 -11.36 -0.47 32.79
N LYS A 333 -10.48 -1.36 32.32
CA LYS A 333 -9.44 -1.01 31.34
C LYS A 333 -10.04 -0.68 29.98
N LEU A 334 -11.09 -1.39 29.58
CA LEU A 334 -11.83 -1.10 28.35
C LEU A 334 -12.46 0.30 28.41
N LEU A 335 -13.12 0.65 29.51
CA LEU A 335 -13.75 1.97 29.66
C LEU A 335 -12.70 3.09 29.71
N SER A 336 -11.57 2.89 30.39
CA SER A 336 -10.44 3.82 30.35
C SER A 336 -9.94 3.99 28.92
N TRP A 337 -9.73 2.89 28.19
CA TRP A 337 -9.29 2.93 26.80
C TRP A 337 -10.28 3.70 25.91
N VAL A 338 -11.58 3.45 26.06
CA VAL A 338 -12.63 4.17 25.30
C VAL A 338 -12.60 5.67 25.60
N LEU A 339 -12.46 6.05 26.87
CA LEU A 339 -12.37 7.45 27.29
C LEU A 339 -11.14 8.14 26.68
N ASP A 340 -9.98 7.48 26.70
CA ASP A 340 -8.71 8.01 26.19
C ASP A 340 -8.71 8.24 24.68
N HIS A 341 -9.51 7.46 23.94
CA HIS A 341 -9.59 7.50 22.47
C HIS A 341 -10.87 8.17 21.95
N MET A 342 -11.71 8.71 22.84
CA MET A 342 -12.87 9.50 22.45
C MET A 342 -12.44 10.96 22.21
N GLY A 343 -12.88 11.52 21.09
CA GLY A 343 -12.70 12.94 20.81
C GLY A 343 -13.49 13.81 21.80
N GLU A 344 -13.02 15.06 21.99
CA GLU A 344 -13.68 16.03 22.87
C GLU A 344 -15.15 16.24 22.45
N SER A 345 -16.07 15.89 23.35
CA SER A 345 -17.50 15.90 23.07
C SER A 345 -18.31 15.83 24.38
N PRO A 346 -19.59 16.23 24.37
CA PRO A 346 -20.48 16.02 25.52
C PRO A 346 -20.56 14.54 25.94
N LYS A 347 -20.45 13.62 24.98
CA LYS A 347 -20.43 12.16 25.23
C LYS A 347 -19.20 11.75 26.05
N LYS A 348 -18.03 12.34 25.79
CA LYS A 348 -16.80 12.10 26.57
C LYS A 348 -16.95 12.59 28.00
N THR A 349 -17.52 13.79 28.18
CA THR A 349 -17.82 14.33 29.52
C THR A 349 -18.79 13.43 30.27
N SER A 350 -19.89 13.00 29.64
CA SER A 350 -20.83 12.04 30.22
C SER A 350 -20.15 10.73 30.63
N LEU A 351 -19.25 10.20 29.80
CA LEU A 351 -18.49 9.00 30.13
C LEU A 351 -17.60 9.24 31.36
N GLN A 352 -16.87 10.36 31.40
CA GLN A 352 -16.03 10.74 32.53
C GLN A 352 -16.84 10.83 33.84
N ASP A 353 -18.02 11.42 33.79
CA ASP A 353 -18.91 11.57 34.94
C ASP A 353 -19.41 10.21 35.43
N VAL A 354 -19.82 9.34 34.51
CA VAL A 354 -20.28 7.97 34.84
C VAL A 354 -19.15 7.15 35.49
N LEU A 355 -17.93 7.25 34.97
CA LEU A 355 -16.77 6.55 35.54
C LEU A 355 -16.36 7.10 36.92
N SER A 356 -16.49 8.41 37.12
CA SER A 356 -16.17 9.06 38.40
C SER A 356 -17.23 8.75 39.47
N ALA A 357 -18.46 8.45 39.08
CA ALA A 357 -19.59 8.12 39.97
C ALA A 357 -19.55 6.66 40.52
N GLY A 358 -18.54 5.87 40.18
CA GLY A 358 -18.29 4.53 40.74
C GLY A 358 -18.47 3.40 39.74
N LYS A 359 -19.03 2.26 40.20
CA LYS A 359 -19.10 1.04 39.38
C LYS A 359 -20.04 1.21 38.18
N THR A 360 -19.48 1.11 36.99
CA THR A 360 -20.20 1.24 35.71
C THR A 360 -20.53 -0.12 35.13
N LYS A 361 -21.77 -0.28 34.66
CA LYS A 361 -22.19 -1.49 33.93
C LYS A 361 -21.73 -1.38 32.47
N VAL A 362 -21.03 -2.39 31.97
CA VAL A 362 -20.72 -2.51 30.53
C VAL A 362 -21.68 -3.50 29.90
N SER A 363 -22.29 -3.11 28.79
CA SER A 363 -23.05 -4.02 27.92
C SER A 363 -22.74 -3.77 26.46
N PHE A 364 -23.22 -4.64 25.57
CA PHE A 364 -22.85 -4.62 24.15
C PHE A 364 -24.07 -4.47 23.27
N LEU A 365 -23.96 -3.60 22.27
CA LEU A 365 -24.99 -3.34 21.28
C LEU A 365 -25.26 -4.61 20.45
N PRO A 366 -26.51 -4.83 19.98
CA PRO A 366 -26.79 -5.89 19.02
C PRO A 366 -25.98 -5.65 17.75
N TYR A 367 -25.40 -6.71 17.19
CA TYR A 367 -24.61 -6.63 15.95
C TYR A 367 -25.30 -7.41 14.86
N ASP A 368 -25.57 -6.74 13.75
CA ASP A 368 -26.11 -7.35 12.55
C ASP A 368 -24.96 -7.92 11.71
N TRP A 369 -24.98 -9.24 11.51
CA TRP A 369 -24.00 -9.97 10.71
C TRP A 369 -24.32 -9.97 9.20
N SER A 370 -25.44 -9.37 8.79
CA SER A 370 -25.82 -9.31 7.38
C SER A 370 -24.80 -8.50 6.55
N SER A 371 -24.33 -9.07 5.44
CA SER A 371 -23.54 -8.37 4.44
C SER A 371 -24.44 -7.44 3.60
N ASN A 372 -23.88 -6.36 3.03
CA ASN A 372 -24.62 -5.43 2.15
C ASN A 372 -25.03 -6.03 0.78
N SER A 373 -25.14 -7.35 0.65
CA SER A 373 -25.60 -7.99 -0.59
C SER A 373 -27.05 -8.44 -0.44
N ILE A 374 -27.97 -7.48 -0.61
CA ILE A 374 -29.34 -7.83 -0.99
C ILE A 374 -29.27 -8.18 -2.47
N HIS A 375 -29.25 -9.48 -2.78
CA HIS A 375 -29.50 -9.96 -4.13
C HIS A 375 -30.96 -9.67 -4.46
N SER A 376 -31.23 -8.82 -5.45
CA SER A 376 -32.47 -8.93 -6.21
C SER A 376 -32.40 -10.24 -6.99
N ALA A 377 -33.35 -11.13 -6.67
CA ALA A 377 -33.54 -12.42 -7.32
C ALA A 377 -33.80 -12.31 -8.82
#